data_AF-A0A7K0DMP1-F1
#
_entry.id   AF-A0A7K0DMP1-F1
#
_cell.length_a   1.000
_cell.length_b   1.000
_cell.length_c   1.000
_cell.angle_alpha   90.00
_cell.angle_beta   90.00
_cell.angle_gamma   90.00
#
_symmetry.space_group_name_H-M   'P 1'
#
loop_
_entity.id
_entity.type
_entity.pdbx_description
1 polymer ?
#
loop_
_entity_poly.entity_id
_entity_poly.type
_entity_poly.pdbx_seq_one_letter_code
_entity_poly.pdbx_strand_id
1 'polypeptide(L)'
;MGLFTKRSRRANRKAEAKALKHKAGLEARLGARNSRRRDRAELRTQREVAKQQVATLKAQEKAALKAADKAERDLFSVGQVRKYLGVARILVPVLAPLAYRAATFVRGQLDTRRARELGIGVDQLADYSGPGAKLQVRIANAERTLAELERKSEPKRAEAGRSRGNKNGARDDEAAKFAAATRDRLDSLTAAVRTADRMPATRRTAVHESISNELAEVEADLLTRLGVH
;
A
#
# COMPACT_ATOMS: atom_id res chain seq x y z
N MET A 1 74.15 106.25 -31.38
CA MET A 1 73.14 105.47 -30.63
C MET A 1 72.14 104.89 -31.62
N GLY A 2 72.03 103.56 -31.75
CA GLY A 2 71.05 102.93 -32.65
C GLY A 2 71.25 101.43 -32.83
N LEU A 3 70.49 100.63 -32.07
CA LEU A 3 70.62 99.19 -31.85
C LEU A 3 70.34 98.30 -33.10
N PHE A 4 71.22 97.33 -33.38
CA PHE A 4 70.86 96.11 -34.13
C PHE A 4 71.52 94.84 -33.57
N THR A 5 71.03 94.36 -32.42
CA THR A 5 71.33 93.02 -31.88
C THR A 5 70.21 92.03 -32.25
N LYS A 6 70.40 91.19 -33.29
CA LYS A 6 69.34 90.25 -33.73
C LYS A 6 69.81 88.91 -34.35
N ARG A 7 70.98 88.36 -33.97
CA ARG A 7 71.42 87.02 -34.44
C ARG A 7 71.06 85.84 -33.52
N SER A 8 70.83 86.04 -32.22
CA SER A 8 70.54 84.95 -31.26
C SER A 8 69.15 84.30 -31.41
N ARG A 9 68.16 84.99 -32.00
CA ARG A 9 66.76 84.51 -32.09
C ARG A 9 66.58 83.34 -33.07
N ARG A 10 67.39 83.23 -34.12
CA ARG A 10 67.22 82.17 -35.15
C ARG A 10 67.80 80.83 -34.69
N ALA A 11 68.88 80.87 -33.91
CA ALA A 11 69.46 79.69 -33.28
C ALA A 11 68.51 79.09 -32.23
N ASN A 12 67.95 79.92 -31.35
CA ASN A 12 66.96 79.48 -30.35
C ASN A 12 65.71 78.87 -31.01
N ARG A 13 65.15 79.50 -32.05
CA ARG A 13 64.02 78.91 -32.80
C ARG A 13 64.32 77.57 -33.46
N LYS A 14 65.55 77.36 -33.95
CA LYS A 14 65.96 76.05 -34.51
C LYS A 14 66.11 75.00 -33.41
N ALA A 15 66.61 75.38 -32.24
CA ALA A 15 66.70 74.48 -31.08
C ALA A 15 65.31 74.12 -30.55
N GLU A 16 64.41 75.10 -30.41
CA GLU A 16 63.00 74.92 -30.05
C GLU A 16 62.27 74.03 -31.06
N ALA A 17 62.47 74.25 -32.36
CA ALA A 17 61.86 73.41 -33.39
C ALA A 17 62.38 71.96 -33.34
N LYS A 18 63.67 71.74 -33.06
CA LYS A 18 64.24 70.40 -32.86
C LYS A 18 63.69 69.75 -31.59
N ALA A 19 63.57 70.50 -30.50
CA ALA A 19 63.01 70.03 -29.24
C ALA A 19 61.53 69.65 -29.39
N LEU A 20 60.74 70.47 -30.11
CA LEU A 20 59.34 70.16 -30.42
C LEU A 20 59.20 68.93 -31.31
N LYS A 21 60.05 68.78 -32.34
CA LYS A 21 60.06 67.56 -33.17
C LYS A 21 60.43 66.31 -32.37
N HIS A 22 61.42 66.41 -31.50
CA HIS A 22 61.83 65.30 -30.64
C HIS A 22 60.73 64.95 -29.62
N LYS A 23 60.09 65.97 -29.02
CA LYS A 23 58.95 65.81 -28.13
C LYS A 23 57.77 65.15 -28.85
N ALA A 24 57.40 65.61 -30.04
CA ALA A 24 56.34 65.01 -30.85
C ALA A 24 56.66 63.56 -31.26
N GLY A 25 57.92 63.28 -31.63
CA GLY A 25 58.37 61.92 -31.94
C GLY A 25 58.30 60.98 -30.74
N LEU A 26 58.66 61.47 -29.55
CA LEU A 26 58.54 60.72 -28.30
C LEU A 26 57.09 60.52 -27.88
N GLU A 27 56.24 61.54 -27.98
CA GLU A 27 54.81 61.46 -27.66
C GLU A 27 54.08 60.51 -28.61
N ALA A 28 54.40 60.51 -29.90
CA ALA A 28 53.86 59.54 -30.86
C ALA A 28 54.31 58.11 -30.53
N ARG A 29 55.60 57.92 -30.18
CA ARG A 29 56.13 56.60 -29.82
C ARG A 29 55.56 56.08 -28.50
N LEU A 30 55.43 56.94 -27.50
CA LEU A 30 54.83 56.60 -26.21
C LEU A 30 53.33 56.36 -26.35
N GLY A 31 52.63 57.19 -27.12
CA GLY A 31 51.22 57.04 -27.46
C GLY A 31 50.92 55.71 -28.14
N ALA A 32 51.68 55.38 -29.20
CA ALA A 32 51.55 54.09 -29.90
C ALA A 32 51.90 52.88 -29.01
N ARG A 33 52.85 53.03 -28.07
CA ARG A 33 53.19 51.98 -27.11
C ARG A 33 52.09 51.80 -26.06
N ASN A 34 51.44 52.89 -25.64
CA ASN A 34 50.38 52.86 -24.64
C ASN A 34 49.06 52.33 -25.23
N SER A 35 48.70 52.72 -26.47
CA SER A 35 47.54 52.18 -27.19
C SER A 35 47.67 50.68 -27.39
N ARG A 36 48.82 50.20 -27.91
CA ARG A 36 49.11 48.76 -28.03
C ARG A 36 48.97 48.00 -26.71
N ARG A 37 49.32 48.62 -25.58
CA ARG A 37 49.17 48.00 -24.26
C ARG A 37 47.69 47.93 -23.82
N ARG A 38 46.90 48.96 -24.11
CA ARG A 38 45.45 49.01 -23.85
C ARG A 38 44.68 48.02 -24.71
N ASP A 39 44.90 48.02 -26.01
CA ASP A 39 44.23 47.11 -26.95
C ASP A 39 44.51 45.65 -26.57
N ARG A 40 45.76 45.33 -26.17
CA ARG A 40 46.11 43.99 -25.70
C ARG A 40 45.43 43.63 -24.38
N ALA A 41 45.21 44.59 -23.49
CA ALA A 41 44.48 44.37 -22.24
C ALA A 41 42.99 44.16 -22.51
N GLU A 42 42.38 44.95 -23.40
CA GLU A 42 40.98 44.83 -23.81
C GLU A 42 40.70 43.52 -24.56
N LEU A 43 41.59 43.10 -25.46
CA LEU A 43 41.46 41.80 -26.11
C LEU A 43 41.54 40.63 -25.12
N ARG A 44 42.32 40.79 -24.04
CA ARG A 44 42.37 39.78 -22.97
C ARG A 44 41.08 39.77 -22.16
N THR A 45 40.56 40.93 -21.76
CA THR A 45 39.30 41.00 -21.02
C THR A 45 38.13 40.50 -21.85
N GLN A 46 38.03 40.88 -23.12
CA GLN A 46 36.99 40.38 -24.04
C GLN A 46 37.07 38.86 -24.21
N ARG A 47 38.27 38.28 -24.34
CA ARG A 47 38.46 36.83 -24.41
C ARG A 47 38.01 36.13 -23.12
N GLU A 48 38.34 36.68 -21.96
CA GLU A 48 37.89 36.11 -20.69
C GLU A 48 36.37 36.23 -20.52
N VAL A 49 35.77 37.38 -20.86
CA VAL A 49 34.31 37.55 -20.84
C VAL A 49 33.61 36.56 -21.78
N ALA A 50 34.10 36.42 -23.02
CA ALA A 50 33.53 35.47 -23.98
C ALA A 50 33.66 34.01 -23.51
N LYS A 51 34.80 33.63 -22.92
CA LYS A 51 34.96 32.30 -22.30
C LYS A 51 33.98 32.08 -21.17
N GLN A 52 33.78 33.07 -20.29
CA GLN A 52 32.84 32.97 -19.18
C GLN A 52 31.41 32.85 -19.69
N GLN A 53 31.00 33.63 -20.69
CA GLN A 53 29.67 33.51 -21.31
C GLN A 53 29.44 32.14 -21.95
N VAL A 54 30.43 31.60 -22.66
CA VAL A 54 30.31 30.25 -23.23
C VAL A 54 30.26 29.19 -22.12
N ALA A 55 31.02 29.37 -21.04
CA ALA A 55 30.99 28.46 -19.90
C ALA A 55 29.65 28.49 -19.16
N THR A 56 29.06 29.67 -18.95
CA THR A 56 27.75 29.80 -18.30
C THR A 56 26.64 29.22 -19.15
N LEU A 57 26.63 29.47 -20.46
CA LEU A 57 25.66 28.88 -21.38
C LEU A 57 25.76 27.35 -21.38
N LYS A 58 26.97 26.79 -21.49
CA LYS A 58 27.17 25.33 -21.39
C LYS A 58 26.76 24.77 -20.03
N ALA A 59 26.96 25.51 -18.94
CA ALA A 59 26.53 25.10 -17.61
C ALA A 59 25.00 25.10 -17.50
N GLN A 60 24.33 26.11 -18.06
CA GLN A 60 22.87 26.20 -18.13
C GLN A 60 22.28 25.07 -18.96
N GLU A 61 22.82 24.80 -20.15
CA GLU A 61 22.38 23.67 -21.00
C GLU A 61 22.54 22.34 -20.27
N LYS A 62 23.71 22.09 -19.66
CA LYS A 62 23.93 20.86 -18.87
C LYS A 62 22.99 20.77 -17.66
N ALA A 63 22.68 21.89 -17.00
CA ALA A 63 21.74 21.91 -15.89
C ALA A 63 20.31 21.63 -16.36
N ALA A 64 19.90 22.19 -17.51
CA ALA A 64 18.60 21.95 -18.13
C ALA A 64 18.43 20.49 -18.54
N LEU A 65 19.44 19.89 -19.17
CA LEU A 65 19.43 18.46 -19.53
C LEU A 65 19.34 17.57 -18.29
N LYS A 66 20.13 17.85 -17.24
CA LYS A 66 20.06 17.10 -15.98
C LYS A 66 18.72 17.27 -15.26
N ALA A 67 18.10 18.45 -15.35
CA ALA A 67 16.77 18.69 -14.78
C ALA A 67 15.70 17.93 -15.55
N ALA A 68 15.79 17.89 -16.88
CA ALA A 68 14.91 17.09 -17.73
C ALA A 68 15.08 15.58 -17.45
N ASP A 69 16.31 15.06 -17.41
CA ASP A 69 16.59 13.66 -17.08
C ASP A 69 16.06 13.26 -15.70
N LYS A 70 16.14 14.17 -14.72
CA LYS A 70 15.57 13.96 -13.37
C LYS A 70 14.04 13.95 -13.42
N ALA A 71 13.42 14.87 -14.15
CA ALA A 71 11.97 14.93 -14.27
C ALA A 71 11.39 13.71 -15.02
N GLU A 72 12.16 13.10 -15.93
CA GLU A 72 11.78 11.85 -16.60
C GLU A 72 11.92 10.62 -15.70
N ARG A 73 12.97 10.58 -14.86
CA ARG A 73 13.19 9.48 -13.91
C ARG A 73 12.27 9.53 -12.69
N ASP A 74 11.80 10.72 -12.33
CA ASP A 74 10.95 10.92 -11.17
C ASP A 74 9.49 10.55 -11.51
N LEU A 75 9.11 9.33 -11.11
CA LEU A 75 7.80 8.72 -11.29
C LEU A 75 6.66 9.57 -10.70
N PHE A 76 6.99 10.51 -9.82
CA PHE A 76 6.03 11.40 -9.16
C PHE A 76 6.19 12.88 -9.55
N SER A 77 6.89 13.19 -10.65
CA SER A 77 6.95 14.58 -11.14
C SER A 77 5.56 15.11 -11.50
N VAL A 78 5.32 16.39 -11.24
CA VAL A 78 4.01 17.04 -11.46
C VAL A 78 3.49 16.82 -12.89
N GLY A 79 4.38 16.79 -13.87
CA GLY A 79 4.06 16.53 -15.28
C GLY A 79 3.61 15.09 -15.53
N GLN A 80 4.29 14.09 -14.96
CA GLN A 80 3.87 12.69 -15.09
C GLN A 80 2.58 12.42 -14.33
N VAL A 81 2.42 12.97 -13.11
CA VAL A 81 1.18 12.84 -12.32
C VAL A 81 -0.03 13.38 -13.10
N ARG A 82 0.09 14.52 -13.79
CA ARG A 82 -0.99 15.06 -14.65
C ARG A 82 -1.33 14.12 -15.83
N LYS A 83 -0.32 13.51 -16.45
CA LYS A 83 -0.53 12.51 -17.52
C LYS A 83 -1.26 11.28 -17.00
N TYR A 84 -0.85 10.75 -15.85
CA TYR A 84 -1.51 9.60 -15.21
C TYR A 84 -2.92 9.92 -14.74
N LEU A 85 -3.19 11.11 -14.20
CA LEU A 85 -4.54 11.56 -13.85
C LEU A 85 -5.46 11.65 -15.07
N GLY A 86 -4.94 12.11 -16.21
CA GLY A 86 -5.68 12.13 -17.47
C GLY A 86 -6.09 10.73 -17.93
N VAL A 87 -5.12 9.79 -17.94
CA VAL A 87 -5.37 8.39 -18.31
C VAL A 87 -6.29 7.69 -17.31
N ALA A 88 -6.05 7.90 -16.01
CA ALA A 88 -6.87 7.35 -14.94
C ALA A 88 -8.33 7.80 -15.09
N ARG A 89 -8.60 9.09 -15.36
CA ARG A 89 -9.98 9.58 -15.52
C ARG A 89 -10.75 8.88 -16.65
N ILE A 90 -10.05 8.44 -17.69
CA ILE A 90 -10.64 7.68 -18.82
C ILE A 90 -10.83 6.20 -18.46
N LEU A 91 -9.87 5.60 -17.75
CA LEU A 91 -9.89 4.17 -17.42
C LEU A 91 -10.74 3.84 -16.18
N VAL A 92 -10.92 4.79 -15.25
CA VAL A 92 -11.65 4.61 -13.99
C VAL A 92 -13.06 4.02 -14.19
N PRO A 93 -13.90 4.48 -15.14
CA PRO A 93 -15.25 3.92 -15.33
C PRO A 93 -15.28 2.42 -15.65
N VAL A 94 -14.20 1.89 -16.24
CA VAL A 94 -14.10 0.47 -16.63
C VAL A 94 -13.30 -0.32 -15.61
N LEU A 95 -12.18 0.22 -15.12
CA LEU A 95 -11.33 -0.46 -14.15
C LEU A 95 -11.97 -0.53 -12.77
N ALA A 96 -12.71 0.50 -12.33
CA ALA A 96 -13.37 0.50 -11.02
C ALA A 96 -14.34 -0.69 -10.84
N PRO A 97 -15.29 -0.96 -11.76
CA PRO A 97 -16.17 -2.12 -11.61
C PRO A 97 -15.44 -3.47 -11.77
N LEU A 98 -14.39 -3.55 -12.59
CA LEU A 98 -13.61 -4.79 -12.72
C LEU A 98 -12.78 -5.07 -11.46
N ALA A 99 -12.15 -4.06 -10.89
CA ALA A 99 -11.42 -4.17 -9.63
C ALA A 99 -12.37 -4.57 -8.49
N TYR A 100 -13.57 -3.98 -8.44
CA TYR A 100 -14.61 -4.38 -7.49
C TYR A 100 -15.00 -5.85 -7.68
N ARG A 101 -15.30 -6.28 -8.91
CA ARG A 101 -15.65 -7.67 -9.22
C ARG A 101 -14.53 -8.64 -8.84
N ALA A 102 -13.29 -8.31 -9.14
CA ALA A 102 -12.13 -9.10 -8.76
C ALA A 102 -12.00 -9.20 -7.23
N ALA A 103 -12.14 -8.08 -6.52
CA ALA A 103 -12.12 -8.06 -5.06
C ALA A 103 -13.24 -8.92 -4.45
N THR A 104 -14.47 -8.81 -4.97
CA THR A 104 -15.60 -9.63 -4.49
C THR A 104 -15.43 -11.11 -4.81
N PHE A 105 -14.84 -11.43 -5.97
CA PHE A 105 -14.60 -12.83 -6.35
C PHE A 105 -13.57 -13.49 -5.44
N VAL A 106 -12.45 -12.81 -5.17
CA VAL A 106 -11.42 -13.30 -4.25
C VAL A 106 -12.02 -13.46 -2.85
N ARG A 107 -12.80 -12.47 -2.38
CA ARG A 107 -13.49 -12.58 -1.08
C ARG A 107 -14.44 -13.78 -1.03
N GLY A 108 -15.26 -13.97 -2.06
CA GLY A 108 -16.15 -15.13 -2.15
C GLY A 108 -15.39 -16.46 -2.19
N GLN A 109 -14.24 -16.53 -2.87
CA GLN A 109 -13.39 -17.72 -2.84
C GLN A 109 -12.84 -18.02 -1.44
N LEU A 110 -12.44 -17.01 -0.68
CA LEU A 110 -11.98 -17.22 0.69
C LEU A 110 -13.12 -17.66 1.60
N ASP A 111 -14.30 -17.04 1.46
CA ASP A 111 -15.47 -17.37 2.29
C ASP A 111 -15.98 -18.79 1.97
N THR A 112 -16.00 -19.21 0.69
CA THR A 112 -16.34 -20.60 0.32
C THR A 112 -15.33 -21.62 0.82
N ARG A 113 -14.05 -21.26 0.95
CA ARG A 113 -13.04 -22.17 1.55
C ARG A 113 -13.29 -22.32 3.05
N ARG A 114 -13.49 -21.21 3.77
CA ARG A 114 -13.81 -21.23 5.20
C ARG A 114 -15.11 -21.99 5.49
N ALA A 115 -16.15 -21.74 4.70
CA ALA A 115 -17.42 -22.44 4.83
C ALA A 115 -17.27 -23.96 4.62
N ARG A 116 -16.45 -24.37 3.63
CA ARG A 116 -16.12 -25.79 3.40
C ARG A 116 -15.34 -26.42 4.55
N GLU A 117 -14.39 -25.70 5.15
CA GLU A 117 -13.64 -26.17 6.32
C GLU A 117 -14.56 -26.39 7.54
N LEU A 118 -15.61 -25.58 7.65
CA LEU A 118 -16.63 -25.69 8.69
C LEU A 118 -17.77 -26.66 8.33
N GLY A 119 -17.88 -27.09 7.07
CA GLY A 119 -18.97 -27.95 6.59
C GLY A 119 -20.34 -27.27 6.54
N ILE A 120 -20.40 -25.94 6.46
CA ILE A 120 -21.64 -25.15 6.42
C ILE A 120 -21.79 -24.39 5.11
N GLY A 121 -23.01 -23.93 4.82
CA GLY A 121 -23.28 -23.02 3.71
C GLY A 121 -22.62 -21.65 3.93
N VAL A 122 -22.18 -21.01 2.85
CA VAL A 122 -21.58 -19.67 2.88
C VAL A 122 -22.49 -18.61 3.54
N ASP A 123 -23.80 -18.80 3.41
CA ASP A 123 -24.80 -17.88 3.98
C ASP A 123 -24.85 -17.95 5.51
N GLN A 124 -24.44 -19.09 6.10
CA GLN A 124 -24.39 -19.30 7.56
C GLN A 124 -23.03 -18.88 8.16
N LEU A 125 -22.05 -18.52 7.34
CA LEU A 125 -20.71 -18.14 7.81
C LEU A 125 -20.72 -16.86 8.67
N ALA A 126 -21.70 -15.99 8.46
CA ALA A 126 -21.88 -14.79 9.26
C ALA A 126 -22.32 -15.09 10.71
N ASP A 127 -23.11 -16.16 10.88
CA ASP A 127 -23.65 -16.58 12.18
C ASP A 127 -22.58 -17.24 13.05
N TYR A 128 -21.59 -17.88 12.42
CA TYR A 128 -20.50 -18.60 13.09
C TYR A 128 -19.15 -17.96 12.76
N SER A 129 -18.70 -17.03 13.60
CA SER A 129 -17.43 -16.34 13.44
C SER A 129 -16.57 -16.36 14.71
N GLY A 130 -15.26 -16.22 14.53
CA GLY A 130 -14.28 -16.18 15.63
C GLY A 130 -13.58 -17.52 15.91
N PRO A 131 -12.77 -17.59 16.98
CA PRO A 131 -11.91 -18.74 17.29
C PRO A 131 -12.69 -20.04 17.55
N GLY A 132 -13.85 -19.95 18.20
CA GLY A 132 -14.73 -21.09 18.50
C GLY A 132 -15.72 -21.48 17.40
N ALA A 133 -15.72 -20.83 16.22
CA ALA A 133 -16.75 -21.02 15.19
C ALA A 133 -16.94 -22.48 14.78
N LYS A 134 -15.84 -23.25 14.64
CA LYS A 134 -15.89 -24.68 14.29
C LYS A 134 -16.64 -25.51 15.33
N LEU A 135 -16.46 -25.22 16.61
CA LEU A 135 -17.15 -25.93 17.70
C LEU A 135 -18.62 -25.54 17.74
N GLN A 136 -18.94 -24.25 17.55
CA GLN A 136 -20.32 -23.77 17.51
C GLN A 136 -21.13 -24.42 16.37
N VAL A 137 -20.51 -24.59 15.19
CA VAL A 137 -21.12 -25.29 14.06
C VAL A 137 -21.39 -26.76 14.39
N ARG A 138 -20.42 -27.45 15.00
CA ARG A 138 -20.59 -28.85 15.40
C ARG A 138 -21.70 -29.01 16.43
N ILE A 139 -21.75 -28.13 17.43
CA ILE A 139 -22.85 -28.10 18.42
C ILE A 139 -24.19 -27.91 17.73
N ALA A 140 -24.32 -26.92 16.84
CA ALA A 140 -25.56 -26.69 16.10
C ALA A 140 -25.97 -27.90 15.23
N ASN A 141 -25.00 -28.63 14.66
CA ASN A 141 -25.28 -29.86 13.93
C ASN A 141 -25.69 -31.02 14.86
N ALA A 142 -25.09 -31.13 16.05
CA ALA A 142 -25.49 -32.10 17.07
C ALA A 142 -26.92 -31.81 17.58
N GLU A 143 -27.29 -30.54 17.76
CA GLU A 143 -28.66 -30.13 18.13
C GLU A 143 -29.68 -30.50 17.04
N ARG A 144 -29.36 -30.28 15.77
CA ARG A 144 -30.21 -30.69 14.64
C ARG A 144 -30.40 -32.21 14.61
N THR A 145 -29.31 -32.94 14.78
CA THR A 145 -29.28 -34.41 14.85
C THR A 145 -30.12 -34.93 16.03
N LEU A 146 -30.03 -34.26 17.18
CA LEU A 146 -30.84 -34.56 18.37
C LEU A 146 -32.33 -34.30 18.11
N ALA A 147 -32.69 -33.19 17.46
CA ALA A 147 -34.07 -32.88 17.10
C ALA A 147 -34.64 -33.92 16.10
N GLU A 148 -33.81 -34.46 15.21
CA GLU A 148 -34.22 -35.57 14.33
C GLU A 148 -34.48 -36.87 15.11
N LEU A 149 -33.67 -37.16 16.12
CA LEU A 149 -33.89 -38.29 17.03
C LEU A 149 -35.19 -38.12 17.83
N GLU A 150 -35.44 -36.94 18.38
CA GLU A 150 -36.69 -36.61 19.09
C GLU A 150 -37.90 -36.88 18.19
N ARG A 151 -37.88 -36.37 16.94
CA ARG A 151 -38.95 -36.60 15.94
C ARG A 151 -39.14 -38.07 15.56
N LYS A 152 -38.08 -38.86 15.54
CA LYS A 152 -38.16 -40.31 15.27
C LYS A 152 -38.72 -41.08 16.47
N SER A 153 -38.41 -40.61 17.69
CA SER A 153 -38.89 -41.20 18.95
C SER A 153 -40.31 -40.80 19.31
N GLU A 154 -40.84 -39.72 18.73
CA GLU A 154 -42.25 -39.38 18.89
C GLU A 154 -43.13 -40.52 18.32
N PRO A 155 -44.03 -41.10 19.12
CA PRO A 155 -44.92 -42.13 18.62
C PRO A 155 -45.77 -41.52 17.51
N LYS A 156 -45.79 -42.14 16.33
CA LYS A 156 -46.76 -41.85 15.26
C LYS A 156 -48.17 -42.02 15.84
N ARG A 157 -48.72 -40.95 16.41
CA ARG A 157 -50.02 -40.90 17.10
C ARG A 157 -51.24 -41.12 16.17
N ALA A 158 -51.04 -41.57 14.94
CA ALA A 158 -52.10 -41.60 13.91
C ALA A 158 -52.54 -42.99 13.45
N GLU A 159 -51.94 -44.11 13.90
CA GLU A 159 -52.49 -45.43 13.60
C GLU A 159 -53.07 -46.12 14.84
N ALA A 160 -54.40 -46.11 14.83
CA ALA A 160 -55.31 -46.54 15.86
C ALA A 160 -55.07 -47.96 16.40
N GLY A 161 -55.26 -48.09 17.71
CA GLY A 161 -55.90 -49.26 18.30
C GLY A 161 -55.13 -50.56 18.21
N ARG A 162 -54.22 -50.79 19.16
CA ARG A 162 -54.14 -52.08 19.89
C ARG A 162 -53.14 -51.98 21.04
N SER A 163 -53.69 -51.97 22.25
CA SER A 163 -52.98 -52.24 23.50
C SER A 163 -52.34 -53.63 23.44
N ARG A 164 -51.00 -53.68 23.42
CA ARG A 164 -50.20 -54.85 23.81
C ARG A 164 -48.97 -54.34 24.55
N GLY A 165 -48.78 -54.84 25.79
CA GLY A 165 -47.68 -54.59 26.73
C GLY A 165 -46.54 -53.70 26.23
N ASN A 166 -46.50 -52.46 26.70
CA ASN A 166 -45.70 -51.38 26.16
C ASN A 166 -44.21 -51.49 26.56
N LYS A 167 -43.42 -52.33 25.87
CA LYS A 167 -41.94 -52.25 25.93
C LYS A 167 -41.40 -50.97 25.26
N ASN A 168 -42.22 -50.28 24.48
CA ASN A 168 -41.83 -49.09 23.74
C ASN A 168 -41.88 -47.82 24.61
N GLY A 169 -42.85 -47.70 25.53
CA GLY A 169 -42.94 -46.54 26.43
C GLY A 169 -41.73 -46.37 27.34
N ALA A 170 -41.15 -47.47 27.85
CA ALA A 170 -39.91 -47.40 28.61
C ALA A 170 -38.71 -46.94 27.76
N ARG A 171 -38.69 -47.30 26.45
CA ARG A 171 -37.66 -46.83 25.50
C ARG A 171 -37.89 -45.36 25.11
N ASP A 172 -39.13 -44.94 24.99
CA ASP A 172 -39.50 -43.55 24.70
C ASP A 172 -39.15 -42.63 25.89
N ASP A 173 -39.38 -43.10 27.12
CA ASP A 173 -38.97 -42.41 28.35
C ASP A 173 -37.44 -42.30 28.47
N GLU A 174 -36.70 -43.35 28.08
CA GLU A 174 -35.24 -43.34 28.05
C GLU A 174 -34.70 -42.41 26.95
N ALA A 175 -35.33 -42.38 25.78
CA ALA A 175 -35.00 -41.47 24.69
C ALA A 175 -35.24 -40.00 25.09
N ALA A 176 -36.36 -39.71 25.76
CA ALA A 176 -36.67 -38.37 26.25
C ALA A 176 -35.68 -37.90 27.33
N LYS A 177 -35.32 -38.77 28.28
CA LYS A 177 -34.31 -38.45 29.31
C LYS A 177 -32.93 -38.21 28.71
N PHE A 178 -32.53 -39.04 27.75
CA PHE A 178 -31.30 -38.84 27.00
C PHE A 178 -31.33 -37.51 26.26
N ALA A 179 -32.40 -37.21 25.54
CA ALA A 179 -32.51 -35.97 24.78
C ALA A 179 -32.43 -34.72 25.66
N ALA A 180 -33.10 -34.73 26.81
CA ALA A 180 -32.97 -33.67 27.81
C ALA A 180 -31.52 -33.52 28.31
N ALA A 181 -30.89 -34.62 28.71
CA ALA A 181 -29.51 -34.59 29.21
C ALA A 181 -28.49 -34.13 28.14
N THR A 182 -28.67 -34.56 26.88
CA THR A 182 -27.82 -34.12 25.77
C THR A 182 -28.04 -32.64 25.46
N ARG A 183 -29.28 -32.15 25.48
CA ARG A 183 -29.58 -30.72 25.28
C ARG A 183 -28.91 -29.86 26.35
N ASP A 184 -29.03 -30.23 27.62
CA ASP A 184 -28.36 -29.53 28.73
C ASP A 184 -26.83 -29.55 28.57
N ARG A 185 -26.26 -30.68 28.13
CA ARG A 185 -24.82 -30.80 27.86
C ARG A 185 -24.40 -29.88 26.72
N LEU A 186 -25.13 -29.83 25.60
CA LEU A 186 -24.84 -28.95 24.46
C LEU A 186 -24.96 -27.46 24.83
N ASP A 187 -25.93 -27.10 25.68
CA ASP A 187 -26.06 -25.74 26.22
C ASP A 187 -24.84 -25.36 27.09
N SER A 188 -24.39 -26.29 27.95
CA SER A 188 -23.19 -26.09 28.76
C SER A 188 -21.92 -25.94 27.91
N LEU A 189 -21.78 -26.75 26.84
CA LEU A 189 -20.66 -26.66 25.90
C LEU A 189 -20.69 -25.33 25.14
N THR A 190 -21.87 -24.85 24.74
CA THR A 190 -22.03 -23.53 24.12
C THR A 190 -21.56 -22.41 25.05
N ALA A 191 -21.95 -22.45 26.32
CA ALA A 191 -21.47 -21.49 27.32
C ALA A 191 -19.94 -21.59 27.54
N ALA A 192 -19.40 -22.82 27.55
CA ALA A 192 -17.97 -23.06 27.68
C ALA A 192 -17.18 -22.49 26.49
N VAL A 193 -17.64 -22.67 25.26
CA VAL A 193 -17.02 -22.08 24.05
C VAL A 193 -16.99 -20.56 24.15
N ARG A 194 -18.12 -19.92 24.48
CA ARG A 194 -18.18 -18.45 24.65
C ARG A 194 -17.24 -17.94 25.73
N THR A 195 -17.04 -18.72 26.79
CA THR A 195 -16.11 -18.39 27.87
C THR A 195 -14.66 -18.57 27.41
N ALA A 196 -14.36 -19.65 26.68
CA ALA A 196 -13.06 -19.93 26.11
C ALA A 196 -12.62 -18.87 25.09
N ASP A 197 -13.55 -18.34 24.29
CA ASP A 197 -13.28 -17.30 23.29
C ASP A 197 -12.71 -16.02 23.91
N ARG A 198 -13.04 -15.74 25.18
CA ARG A 198 -12.52 -14.58 25.94
C ARG A 198 -11.17 -14.83 26.62
N MET A 199 -10.65 -16.05 26.56
CA MET A 199 -9.36 -16.40 27.17
C MET A 199 -8.17 -16.06 26.24
N PRO A 200 -6.96 -15.87 26.81
CA PRO A 200 -5.73 -15.76 26.03
C PRO A 200 -5.47 -16.99 25.15
N ALA A 201 -4.80 -16.78 24.01
CA ALA A 201 -4.66 -17.78 22.94
C ALA A 201 -4.19 -19.16 23.44
N THR A 202 -3.14 -19.20 24.27
CA THR A 202 -2.55 -20.45 24.78
C THR A 202 -3.50 -21.24 25.67
N ARG A 203 -4.30 -20.55 26.50
CA ARG A 203 -5.28 -21.21 27.38
C ARG A 203 -6.53 -21.61 26.60
N ARG A 204 -6.93 -20.77 25.65
CA ARG A 204 -8.09 -21.00 24.78
C ARG A 204 -7.95 -22.28 23.96
N THR A 205 -6.78 -22.56 23.38
CA THR A 205 -6.56 -23.78 22.58
C THR A 205 -6.75 -25.06 23.40
N ALA A 206 -6.20 -25.10 24.61
CA ALA A 206 -6.35 -26.26 25.50
C ALA A 206 -7.83 -26.49 25.90
N VAL A 207 -8.57 -25.40 26.17
CA VAL A 207 -10.00 -25.49 26.49
C VAL A 207 -10.82 -25.93 25.27
N HIS A 208 -10.55 -25.39 24.08
CA HIS A 208 -11.21 -25.83 22.86
C HIS A 208 -10.95 -27.30 22.52
N GLU A 209 -9.76 -27.82 22.80
CA GLU A 209 -9.44 -29.23 22.64
C GLU A 209 -10.26 -30.11 23.59
N SER A 210 -10.36 -29.74 24.87
CA SER A 210 -11.22 -30.44 25.83
C SER A 210 -12.69 -30.46 25.39
N ILE A 211 -13.22 -29.29 24.98
CA ILE A 211 -14.59 -29.16 24.46
C ILE A 211 -14.78 -30.03 23.20
N SER A 212 -13.79 -30.06 22.31
CA SER A 212 -13.85 -30.88 21.09
C SER A 212 -13.95 -32.37 21.40
N ASN A 213 -13.25 -32.84 22.43
CA ASN A 213 -13.27 -34.24 22.85
C ASN A 213 -14.62 -34.61 23.50
N GLU A 214 -15.15 -33.76 24.38
CA GLU A 214 -16.48 -33.94 24.97
C GLU A 214 -17.58 -33.93 23.90
N LEU A 215 -17.47 -33.05 22.90
CA LEU A 215 -18.42 -33.00 21.80
C LEU A 215 -18.35 -34.25 20.92
N ALA A 216 -17.15 -34.81 20.69
CA ALA A 216 -16.99 -36.05 19.95
C ALA A 216 -17.66 -37.25 20.66
N GLU A 217 -17.62 -37.29 21.99
CA GLU A 217 -18.33 -38.30 22.79
C GLU A 217 -19.86 -38.17 22.60
N VAL A 218 -20.39 -36.95 22.71
CA VAL A 218 -21.82 -36.67 22.47
C VAL A 218 -22.24 -37.05 21.04
N GLU A 219 -21.44 -36.69 20.04
CA GLU A 219 -21.70 -37.04 18.64
C GLU A 219 -21.71 -38.57 18.44
N ALA A 220 -20.80 -39.31 19.09
CA ALA A 220 -20.77 -40.77 19.02
C ALA A 220 -22.01 -41.41 19.66
N ASP A 221 -22.47 -40.89 20.80
CA ASP A 221 -23.71 -41.34 21.45
C ASP A 221 -24.94 -41.09 20.56
N LEU A 222 -25.00 -39.92 19.92
CA LEU A 222 -26.07 -39.57 18.97
C LEU A 222 -26.09 -40.52 17.76
N LEU A 223 -24.93 -40.76 17.15
CA LEU A 223 -24.79 -41.68 16.00
C LEU A 223 -25.19 -43.11 16.38
N THR A 224 -24.77 -43.55 17.56
CA THR A 224 -25.12 -44.88 18.08
C THR A 224 -26.64 -45.05 18.20
N ARG A 225 -27.35 -44.03 18.69
CA ARG A 225 -28.82 -44.04 18.80
C ARG A 225 -29.54 -43.86 17.46
N LEU A 226 -28.89 -43.23 16.48
CA LEU A 226 -29.37 -43.17 15.09
C LEU A 226 -29.21 -44.50 14.35
N GLY A 227 -28.43 -45.45 14.89
CA GLY A 227 -28.12 -46.73 14.26
C GLY A 227 -27.14 -46.59 13.09
N VAL A 228 -26.33 -45.53 13.10
CA VAL A 228 -25.27 -45.29 12.11
C VAL A 228 -23.94 -45.54 12.82
N HIS A 229 -23.27 -46.63 12.48
CA HIS A 229 -21.98 -47.05 13.05
C HIS A 229 -20.96 -47.26 11.94
#